data_AF-A0A5A8D3G9-F1
#
_entry.id   AF-A0A5A8D3G9-F1
#
_cell.length_a   1.000
_cell.length_b   1.000
_cell.length_c   1.000
_cell.angle_alpha   90.00
_cell.angle_beta   90.00
_cell.angle_gamma   90.00
#
_symmetry.space_group_name_H-M   'P 1'
#
loop_
_entity.id
_entity.type
_entity.pdbx_description
1 polymer ?
#
loop_
_entity_poly.entity_id
_entity_poly.type
_entity_poly.pdbx_seq_one_letter_code
_entity_poly.pdbx_strand_id
1 'polypeptide(L)'
;MCYMASGGGVREVEELAFAEGDASLGGGSFGSSIAVVSGWGLESPLLFLTGGTGSSGGGLGLVSAPTAASAALSWRIAPGSAAWPGGSVSGNVMLGQAVAFLSPTWHPSEGGVVAVGAPKLGWGSVLVCRLAADGTISGGVRLSTATEGLESVVDSSMAFGAAIASQHNHGVFLLMVGAPDFDRPGL
;
A
#
# COMPACT_ATOMS: atom_id res chain seq x y z
N MET A 1 12.45 -6.79 -10.15
CA MET A 1 12.27 -5.59 -11.01
C MET A 1 12.54 -5.99 -12.44
N CYS A 2 11.70 -5.57 -13.38
CA CYS A 2 11.90 -5.83 -14.81
C CYS A 2 12.06 -4.49 -15.52
N TYR A 3 13.23 -4.26 -16.11
CA TYR A 3 13.45 -3.11 -16.98
C TYR A 3 12.88 -3.45 -18.35
N MET A 4 11.84 -2.73 -18.78
CA MET A 4 11.24 -2.94 -20.09
C MET A 4 11.57 -1.80 -21.03
N ALA A 5 11.83 -2.12 -22.29
CA ALA A 5 11.83 -1.14 -23.36
C ALA A 5 10.40 -0.61 -23.58
N SER A 6 10.27 0.62 -24.08
CA SER A 6 8.96 1.22 -24.40
C SER A 6 8.16 0.40 -25.42
N GLY A 7 8.84 -0.39 -26.26
CA GLY A 7 8.21 -1.36 -27.18
C GLY A 7 7.73 -2.67 -26.52
N GLY A 8 7.83 -2.81 -25.19
CA GLY A 8 7.34 -3.96 -24.42
C GLY A 8 8.32 -5.11 -24.21
N GLY A 9 9.52 -5.06 -24.80
CA GLY A 9 10.55 -6.08 -24.60
C GLY A 9 11.25 -5.95 -23.24
N VAL A 10 11.49 -7.05 -22.54
CA VAL A 10 12.31 -7.07 -21.31
C VAL A 10 13.77 -6.88 -21.69
N ARG A 11 14.43 -5.91 -21.05
CA ARG A 11 15.87 -5.61 -21.24
C ARG A 11 16.72 -6.28 -20.17
N GLU A 12 16.26 -6.24 -18.94
CA GLU A 12 17.01 -6.69 -17.77
C GLU A 12 16.04 -7.04 -16.64
N VAL A 13 16.43 -7.99 -15.82
CA VAL A 13 15.69 -8.43 -14.64
C VAL A 13 16.65 -8.45 -13.47
N GLU A 14 16.28 -7.76 -12.39
CA GLU A 14 17.05 -7.73 -11.15
C GLU A 14 16.14 -8.09 -9.98
N GLU A 15 16.65 -8.90 -9.06
CA GLU A 15 16.01 -9.16 -7.78
C GLU A 15 16.34 -8.05 -6.78
N LEU A 16 15.34 -7.60 -6.02
CA LEU A 16 15.52 -6.62 -4.95
C LEU A 16 15.48 -7.35 -3.62
N ALA A 17 16.64 -7.65 -3.05
CA ALA A 17 16.78 -8.35 -1.76
C ALA A 17 16.53 -7.43 -0.54
N PHE A 18 15.58 -6.49 -0.63
CA PHE A 18 15.36 -5.44 0.38
C PHE A 18 14.91 -5.95 1.77
N ALA A 19 14.46 -7.20 1.81
CA ALA A 19 13.87 -7.87 2.97
C ALA A 19 14.72 -9.05 3.46
N GLU A 20 15.84 -9.36 2.81
CA GLU A 20 16.66 -10.52 3.15
C GLU A 20 17.25 -10.36 4.55
N GLY A 21 16.97 -11.33 5.43
CA GLY A 21 17.46 -11.32 6.81
C GLY A 21 16.74 -10.36 7.77
N ASP A 22 15.74 -9.60 7.32
CA ASP A 22 14.95 -8.73 8.22
C ASP A 22 13.91 -9.55 8.99
N ALA A 23 14.30 -9.99 10.18
CA ALA A 23 13.45 -10.76 11.08
C ALA A 23 12.17 -10.04 11.49
N SER A 24 12.10 -8.71 11.37
CA SER A 24 10.88 -7.97 11.69
C SER A 24 9.75 -8.43 10.78
N LEU A 25 10.03 -8.70 9.49
CA LEU A 25 9.04 -9.03 8.47
C LEU A 25 8.30 -10.36 8.70
N GLY A 26 8.80 -11.21 9.61
CA GLY A 26 8.03 -12.20 10.37
C GLY A 26 6.88 -12.91 9.65
N GLY A 27 7.16 -13.65 8.58
CA GLY A 27 6.16 -14.42 7.81
C GLY A 27 5.19 -13.57 6.97
N GLY A 28 5.43 -12.27 6.88
CA GLY A 28 4.70 -11.34 6.04
C GLY A 28 5.12 -11.46 4.60
N SER A 29 4.18 -11.69 3.71
CA SER A 29 4.41 -11.81 2.27
C SER A 29 4.61 -10.45 1.62
N PHE A 30 5.60 -9.67 2.07
CA PHE A 30 5.96 -8.39 1.46
C PHE A 30 6.32 -8.56 -0.02
N GLY A 31 5.86 -7.62 -0.83
CA GLY A 31 5.88 -7.72 -2.29
C GLY A 31 4.55 -8.21 -2.89
N SER A 32 3.56 -8.56 -2.04
CA SER A 32 2.19 -8.88 -2.48
C SER A 32 1.51 -7.75 -3.23
N SER A 33 1.88 -6.50 -2.93
CA SER A 33 1.51 -5.32 -3.70
C SER A 33 2.65 -4.30 -3.69
N ILE A 34 2.77 -3.54 -4.77
CA ILE A 34 3.85 -2.56 -4.97
C ILE A 34 3.26 -1.30 -5.58
N ALA A 35 3.64 -0.14 -5.05
CA ALA A 35 3.38 1.15 -5.67
C ALA A 35 4.68 1.94 -5.77
N VAL A 36 4.95 2.52 -6.93
CA VAL A 36 6.18 3.28 -7.20
C VAL A 36 5.82 4.75 -7.31
N VAL A 37 6.57 5.64 -6.66
CA VAL A 37 6.44 7.07 -6.88
C VAL A 37 7.50 7.51 -7.89
N SER A 38 7.08 8.12 -9.00
CA SER A 38 7.99 8.73 -9.95
C SER A 38 8.43 10.11 -9.45
N GLY A 39 9.71 10.46 -9.61
CA GLY A 39 10.16 11.85 -9.43
C GLY A 39 10.66 12.23 -8.03
N TRP A 40 11.15 11.28 -7.23
CA TRP A 40 12.30 11.63 -6.37
C TRP A 40 13.39 12.14 -7.33
N GLY A 41 14.00 13.30 -7.02
CA GLY A 41 14.85 14.20 -7.83
C GLY A 41 15.51 13.70 -9.14
N LEU A 42 15.96 14.64 -9.99
CA LEU A 42 16.56 14.36 -11.31
C LEU A 42 17.71 13.32 -11.35
N GLU A 43 18.22 12.88 -10.19
CA GLU A 43 19.22 11.82 -9.99
C GLU A 43 18.88 10.81 -8.85
N SER A 44 17.62 10.68 -8.41
CA SER A 44 17.32 10.01 -7.14
C SER A 44 16.97 8.50 -7.22
N PRO A 45 17.21 7.77 -6.12
CA PRO A 45 16.93 6.34 -5.99
C PRO A 45 15.46 5.97 -6.27
N LEU A 46 15.23 4.75 -6.76
CA LEU A 46 13.88 4.18 -6.87
C LEU A 46 13.27 4.09 -5.46
N LEU A 47 12.09 4.69 -5.28
CA LEU A 47 11.36 4.64 -4.02
C LEU A 47 10.00 4.00 -4.24
N PHE A 48 9.69 2.97 -3.47
CA PHE A 48 8.42 2.26 -3.60
C PHE A 48 7.84 1.81 -2.26
N LEU A 49 6.51 1.74 -2.22
CA LEU A 49 5.78 1.08 -1.16
C LEU A 49 5.64 -0.39 -1.49
N THR A 50 5.73 -1.22 -0.46
CA THR A 50 5.45 -2.63 -0.53
C THR A 50 4.44 -3.00 0.54
N GLY A 51 3.38 -3.67 0.14
CA GLY A 51 2.43 -4.28 1.04
C GLY A 51 2.78 -5.74 1.31
N GLY A 52 2.56 -6.19 2.54
CA GLY A 52 2.74 -7.57 2.93
C GLY A 52 1.50 -8.14 3.57
N THR A 53 1.06 -9.34 3.18
CA THR A 53 -0.05 -10.02 3.85
C THR A 53 0.47 -10.97 4.92
N GLY A 54 -0.22 -11.05 6.06
CA GLY A 54 0.12 -11.97 7.14
C GLY A 54 -0.38 -11.46 8.50
N SER A 55 -0.77 -12.38 9.39
CA SER A 55 -1.36 -12.04 10.69
C SER A 55 -0.39 -11.31 11.64
N SER A 56 0.90 -11.64 11.57
CA SER A 56 1.98 -11.02 12.38
C SER A 56 2.99 -10.25 11.52
N GLY A 57 3.19 -10.70 10.29
CA GLY A 57 4.21 -10.17 9.40
C GLY A 57 3.73 -9.15 8.38
N GLY A 58 2.43 -8.95 8.19
CA GLY A 58 1.92 -8.07 7.13
C GLY A 58 2.19 -6.58 7.34
N GLY A 59 1.42 -5.74 6.65
CA GLY A 59 1.40 -4.29 6.80
C GLY A 59 1.95 -3.55 5.58
N LEU A 60 2.59 -2.40 5.86
CA LEU A 60 3.12 -1.48 4.85
C LEU A 60 4.60 -1.24 5.12
N GLY A 61 5.42 -1.25 4.07
CA GLY A 61 6.82 -0.85 4.12
C GLY A 61 7.16 0.13 3.02
N LEU A 62 8.18 0.96 3.26
CA LEU A 62 8.81 1.79 2.25
C LEU A 62 10.21 1.28 1.99
N VAL A 63 10.54 1.11 0.72
CA VAL A 63 11.85 0.64 0.27
C VAL A 63 12.50 1.73 -0.55
N SER A 64 13.75 2.02 -0.21
CA SER A 64 14.65 2.86 -1.01
C SER A 64 15.62 1.94 -1.75
N ALA A 65 15.71 2.10 -3.06
CA ALA A 65 16.56 1.32 -3.94
C ALA A 65 17.34 2.24 -4.92
N PRO A 66 18.43 2.87 -4.46
CA PRO A 66 19.37 3.56 -5.35
C PRO A 66 19.92 2.69 -6.46
N THR A 67 20.16 1.44 -6.13
CA THR A 67 20.49 0.35 -7.03
C THR A 67 19.73 -0.89 -6.55
N ALA A 68 19.62 -1.93 -7.37
CA ALA A 68 19.03 -3.18 -6.90
C ALA A 68 19.79 -3.80 -5.74
N ALA A 69 21.13 -3.78 -5.79
CA ALA A 69 22.00 -4.32 -4.75
C ALA A 69 21.95 -3.53 -3.44
N SER A 70 21.55 -2.25 -3.48
CA SER A 70 21.44 -1.39 -2.31
C SER A 70 20.00 -1.16 -1.86
N ALA A 71 19.05 -1.97 -2.35
CA ALA A 71 17.65 -1.87 -1.95
C ALA A 71 17.51 -2.23 -0.48
N ALA A 72 16.85 -1.38 0.30
CA ALA A 72 16.69 -1.57 1.73
C ALA A 72 15.33 -1.04 2.20
N LEU A 73 14.73 -1.79 3.14
CA LEU A 73 13.56 -1.32 3.88
C LEU A 73 13.95 -0.10 4.72
N SER A 74 13.35 1.05 4.41
CA SER A 74 13.57 2.30 5.15
C SER A 74 12.80 2.31 6.46
N TRP A 75 11.55 1.82 6.41
CA TRP A 75 10.70 1.62 7.58
C TRP A 75 9.56 0.68 7.25
N ARG A 76 8.88 0.22 8.31
CA ARG A 76 7.66 -0.59 8.23
C ARG A 76 6.67 -0.21 9.31
N ILE A 77 5.40 -0.37 8.97
CA ILE A 77 4.26 -0.30 9.88
C ILE A 77 3.61 -1.67 9.95
N ALA A 78 3.70 -2.31 11.12
CA ALA A 78 3.09 -3.61 11.38
C ALA A 78 1.56 -3.47 11.63
N PRO A 79 0.76 -4.54 11.44
CA PRO A 79 -0.69 -4.51 11.66
C PRO A 79 -1.06 -4.08 13.09
N GLY A 80 -0.27 -4.49 14.08
CA GLY A 80 -0.50 -4.16 15.49
C GLY A 80 -0.29 -2.69 15.87
N SER A 81 0.19 -1.83 14.96
CA SER A 81 0.38 -0.40 15.25
C SER A 81 -0.95 0.27 15.64
N ALA A 82 -0.99 0.92 16.80
CA ALA A 82 -2.17 1.68 17.23
C ALA A 82 -2.45 2.92 16.37
N ALA A 83 -1.49 3.33 15.52
CA ALA A 83 -1.56 4.54 14.72
C ALA A 83 -2.35 4.36 13.40
N TRP A 84 -2.75 3.14 13.04
CA TRP A 84 -3.61 2.93 11.88
C TRP A 84 -4.93 3.71 12.02
N PRO A 85 -5.49 4.26 10.92
CA PRO A 85 -6.82 4.86 10.96
C PRO A 85 -7.87 3.84 11.46
N GLY A 86 -8.51 4.13 12.59
CA GLY A 86 -9.43 3.20 13.27
C GLY A 86 -8.77 2.26 14.29
N GLY A 87 -7.48 2.44 14.59
CA GLY A 87 -6.75 1.74 15.64
C GLY A 87 -6.03 0.47 15.19
N SER A 88 -5.38 -0.19 16.15
CA SER A 88 -4.62 -1.43 15.94
C SER A 88 -5.46 -2.53 15.31
N VAL A 89 -4.86 -3.27 14.37
CA VAL A 89 -5.51 -4.39 13.70
C VAL A 89 -4.82 -5.70 14.00
N SER A 90 -5.62 -6.74 14.24
CA SER A 90 -5.15 -8.07 14.62
C SER A 90 -5.76 -9.15 13.72
N GLY A 91 -5.08 -10.30 13.65
CA GLY A 91 -5.48 -11.41 12.78
C GLY A 91 -5.09 -11.21 11.32
N ASN A 92 -5.45 -12.18 10.46
CA ASN A 92 -5.14 -12.12 9.04
C ASN A 92 -6.16 -11.26 8.27
N VAL A 93 -6.08 -9.95 8.46
CA VAL A 93 -6.95 -8.98 7.79
C VAL A 93 -6.48 -8.60 6.38
N MET A 94 -5.40 -9.23 5.92
CA MET A 94 -4.75 -8.97 4.63
C MET A 94 -4.37 -7.49 4.45
N LEU A 95 -3.98 -6.83 5.54
CA LEU A 95 -3.48 -5.46 5.50
C LEU A 95 -2.23 -5.37 4.64
N GLY A 96 -2.25 -4.56 3.58
CA GLY A 96 -1.17 -4.49 2.60
C GLY A 96 -1.43 -5.35 1.35
N GLN A 97 -2.62 -5.94 1.20
CA GLN A 97 -3.01 -6.64 -0.02
C GLN A 97 -2.93 -5.75 -1.27
N ALA A 98 -3.22 -4.46 -1.10
CA ALA A 98 -3.08 -3.44 -2.13
C ALA A 98 -2.47 -2.19 -1.51
N VAL A 99 -1.61 -1.48 -2.24
CA VAL A 99 -1.03 -0.21 -1.81
C VAL A 99 -1.02 0.77 -2.97
N ALA A 100 -1.16 2.06 -2.67
CA ALA A 100 -1.03 3.11 -3.67
C ALA A 100 -0.48 4.40 -3.03
N PHE A 101 0.37 5.10 -3.78
CA PHE A 101 0.68 6.49 -3.46
C PHE A 101 -0.49 7.36 -3.88
N LEU A 102 -1.01 8.18 -2.97
CA LEU A 102 -1.96 9.22 -3.31
C LEU A 102 -1.21 10.52 -3.61
N SER A 103 -0.23 10.88 -2.79
CA SER A 103 0.63 12.03 -3.09
C SER A 103 1.38 11.84 -4.42
N PRO A 104 1.46 12.88 -5.27
CA PRO A 104 2.13 12.79 -6.57
C PRO A 104 3.65 12.66 -6.43
N THR A 105 4.19 13.06 -5.28
CA THR A 105 5.59 12.94 -4.88
C THR A 105 5.67 12.51 -3.41
N TRP A 106 6.82 11.96 -3.01
CA TRP A 106 7.13 11.70 -1.60
C TRP A 106 8.13 12.74 -1.12
N HIS A 107 7.81 13.51 -0.08
CA HIS A 107 8.76 14.51 0.43
C HIS A 107 9.71 13.88 1.45
N PRO A 108 11.04 14.04 1.33
CA PRO A 108 12.01 13.38 2.22
C PRO A 108 11.93 13.80 3.69
N SER A 109 11.33 14.95 4.01
CA SER A 109 11.15 15.41 5.40
C SER A 109 9.69 15.47 5.85
N GLU A 110 8.72 15.45 4.92
CA GLU A 110 7.29 15.59 5.25
C GLU A 110 6.51 14.30 5.02
N GLY A 111 7.02 13.40 4.18
CA GLY A 111 6.35 12.17 3.78
C GLY A 111 5.28 12.40 2.71
N GLY A 112 4.13 11.76 2.87
CA GLY A 112 3.07 11.76 1.88
C GLY A 112 1.80 11.04 2.33
N VAL A 113 0.85 10.89 1.40
CA VAL A 113 -0.41 10.20 1.64
C VAL A 113 -0.45 8.92 0.82
N VAL A 114 -0.86 7.83 1.46
CA VAL A 114 -0.94 6.50 0.86
C VAL A 114 -2.28 5.87 1.16
N ALA A 115 -2.68 4.90 0.33
CA ALA A 115 -3.82 4.03 0.59
C ALA A 115 -3.32 2.60 0.79
N VAL A 116 -3.88 1.90 1.78
CA VAL A 116 -3.56 0.50 2.09
C VAL A 116 -4.85 -0.30 2.15
N GLY A 117 -4.93 -1.34 1.33
CA GLY A 117 -6.04 -2.27 1.27
C GLY A 117 -5.97 -3.31 2.39
N ALA A 118 -7.11 -3.58 3.02
CA ALA A 118 -7.28 -4.61 4.03
C ALA A 118 -8.63 -5.32 3.82
N PRO A 119 -8.76 -6.18 2.80
CA PRO A 119 -10.05 -6.73 2.37
C PRO A 119 -10.72 -7.64 3.42
N LYS A 120 -9.98 -8.12 4.41
CA LYS A 120 -10.54 -8.92 5.53
C LYS A 120 -10.66 -8.12 6.83
N LEU A 121 -10.39 -6.81 6.81
CA LEU A 121 -10.55 -5.97 8.00
C LEU A 121 -12.02 -5.58 8.19
N GLY A 122 -12.69 -6.26 9.12
CA GLY A 122 -14.13 -6.11 9.32
C GLY A 122 -14.89 -6.65 8.11
N TRP A 123 -15.35 -5.74 7.25
CA TRP A 123 -16.18 -6.01 6.07
C TRP A 123 -15.49 -5.67 4.75
N GLY A 124 -14.15 -5.54 4.79
CA GLY A 124 -13.38 -4.90 3.74
C GLY A 124 -13.13 -3.43 4.06
N SER A 125 -11.92 -2.95 3.84
CA SER A 125 -11.53 -1.59 4.17
C SER A 125 -10.34 -1.11 3.36
N VAL A 126 -10.27 0.21 3.19
CA VAL A 126 -9.08 0.93 2.74
C VAL A 126 -8.67 1.93 3.81
N LEU A 127 -7.41 1.89 4.21
CA LEU A 127 -6.81 2.79 5.16
C LEU A 127 -6.04 3.87 4.40
N VAL A 128 -6.56 5.09 4.38
CA VAL A 128 -5.86 6.25 3.83
C VAL A 128 -5.04 6.88 4.93
N CYS A 129 -3.72 6.83 4.82
CA CYS A 129 -2.79 7.25 5.85
C CYS A 129 -2.00 8.47 5.40
N ARG A 130 -1.93 9.49 6.24
CA ARG A 130 -0.93 10.56 6.13
C ARG A 130 0.31 10.12 6.91
N LEU A 131 1.40 9.93 6.20
CA LEU A 131 2.67 9.43 6.72
C LEU A 131 3.71 10.54 6.71
N ALA A 132 4.45 10.64 7.81
CA ALA A 132 5.74 11.33 7.81
C ALA A 132 6.79 10.50 7.04
N ALA A 133 7.93 11.11 6.73
CA ALA A 133 8.98 10.46 5.94
C ALA A 133 9.59 9.22 6.63
N ASP A 134 9.51 9.14 7.96
CA ASP A 134 9.99 8.04 8.80
C ASP A 134 8.97 6.90 9.00
N GLY A 135 7.79 6.99 8.36
CA GLY A 135 6.73 5.99 8.48
C GLY A 135 5.76 6.23 9.62
N THR A 136 5.90 7.33 10.38
CA THR A 136 4.92 7.69 11.42
C THR A 136 3.59 8.09 10.79
N ILE A 137 2.49 7.44 11.20
CA ILE A 137 1.14 7.86 10.82
C ILE A 137 0.74 9.07 11.66
N SER A 138 0.54 10.22 11.00
CA SER A 138 0.13 11.48 11.63
C SER A 138 -1.38 11.73 11.54
N GLY A 139 -2.10 10.93 10.75
CA GLY A 139 -3.54 11.00 10.59
C GLY A 139 -4.03 10.17 9.41
N GLY A 140 -5.32 10.23 9.13
CA GLY A 140 -5.92 9.48 8.04
C GLY A 140 -7.39 9.19 8.24
N VAL A 141 -7.94 8.37 7.35
CA VAL A 141 -9.32 7.89 7.41
C VAL A 141 -9.37 6.42 7.02
N ARG A 142 -10.27 5.68 7.66
CA ARG A 142 -10.65 4.34 7.22
C ARG A 142 -11.91 4.44 6.37
N LEU A 143 -11.80 4.02 5.12
CA LEU A 143 -12.93 3.83 4.22
C LEU A 143 -13.46 2.41 4.40
N SER A 144 -14.73 2.30 4.74
CA SER A 144 -15.45 1.03 4.93
C SER A 144 -16.95 1.26 4.69
N THR A 145 -17.78 0.25 4.93
CA THR A 145 -19.24 0.41 4.86
C THR A 145 -19.80 1.40 5.89
N ALA A 146 -19.01 1.81 6.91
CA ALA A 146 -19.41 2.84 7.86
C ALA A 146 -19.06 4.27 7.38
N THR A 147 -18.49 4.40 6.18
CA THR A 147 -18.19 5.69 5.56
C THR A 147 -19.40 6.16 4.78
N GLU A 148 -19.80 7.42 5.03
CA GLU A 148 -20.92 8.07 4.35
C GLU A 148 -20.80 7.94 2.82
N GLY A 149 -21.82 7.34 2.21
CA GLY A 149 -21.91 7.07 0.78
C GLY A 149 -21.46 5.68 0.36
N LEU A 150 -20.85 4.88 1.24
CA LEU A 150 -20.44 3.50 0.98
C LEU A 150 -21.37 2.45 1.60
N GLU A 151 -22.25 2.83 2.53
CA GLU A 151 -23.11 1.91 3.33
C GLU A 151 -23.96 0.98 2.48
N SER A 152 -24.41 1.45 1.31
CA SER A 152 -25.30 0.71 0.40
C SER A 152 -24.58 0.16 -0.85
N VAL A 153 -23.28 0.44 -0.96
CA VAL A 153 -22.46 0.11 -2.12
C VAL A 153 -21.51 -1.04 -1.81
N VAL A 154 -21.01 -1.11 -0.57
CA VAL A 154 -20.06 -2.11 -0.12
C VAL A 154 -20.68 -2.93 1.01
N ASP A 155 -20.57 -4.25 0.94
CA ASP A 155 -20.94 -5.16 2.01
C ASP A 155 -19.78 -6.10 2.40
N SER A 156 -19.99 -6.86 3.47
CA SER A 156 -18.99 -7.71 4.11
C SER A 156 -18.44 -8.85 3.28
N SER A 157 -19.12 -9.22 2.19
CA SER A 157 -18.71 -10.32 1.32
C SER A 157 -17.80 -9.87 0.19
N MET A 158 -17.72 -8.57 -0.08
CA MET A 158 -17.21 -8.07 -1.37
C MET A 158 -15.68 -7.95 -1.45
N ALA A 159 -14.97 -8.20 -0.35
CA ALA A 159 -13.51 -8.03 -0.25
C ALA A 159 -13.04 -6.62 -0.69
N PHE A 160 -13.77 -5.57 -0.29
CA PHE A 160 -13.42 -4.18 -0.61
C PHE A 160 -12.03 -3.81 -0.10
N GLY A 161 -11.20 -3.25 -0.98
CA GLY A 161 -9.79 -2.96 -0.70
C GLY A 161 -8.84 -4.06 -1.18
N ALA A 162 -9.31 -5.05 -1.94
CA ALA A 162 -8.45 -6.08 -2.52
C ALA A 162 -7.55 -5.55 -3.65
N ALA A 163 -7.94 -4.46 -4.31
CA ALA A 163 -7.14 -3.75 -5.30
C ALA A 163 -7.30 -2.24 -5.13
N ILE A 164 -6.25 -1.47 -5.40
CA ILE A 164 -6.28 -0.01 -5.33
C ILE A 164 -5.53 0.56 -6.53
N ALA A 165 -6.12 1.55 -7.18
CA ALA A 165 -5.44 2.42 -8.13
C ALA A 165 -5.76 3.88 -7.77
N SER A 166 -4.80 4.77 -7.99
CA SER A 166 -4.97 6.19 -7.74
C SER A 166 -4.53 7.02 -8.93
N GLN A 167 -5.18 8.16 -9.11
CA GLN A 167 -4.77 9.18 -10.06
C GLN A 167 -4.95 10.55 -9.43
N HIS A 168 -3.92 11.39 -9.50
CA HIS A 168 -4.05 12.80 -9.16
C HIS A 168 -4.64 13.57 -10.34
N ASN A 169 -5.70 14.34 -10.09
CA ASN A 169 -6.40 15.12 -11.11
C ASN A 169 -6.86 16.46 -10.51
N HIS A 170 -6.27 17.58 -10.98
CA HIS A 170 -6.66 18.96 -10.61
C HIS A 170 -6.82 19.22 -9.09
N GLY A 171 -5.89 18.75 -8.26
CA GLY A 171 -5.93 18.99 -6.81
C GLY A 171 -6.84 18.05 -6.03
N VAL A 172 -7.43 17.05 -6.70
CA VAL A 172 -8.19 15.95 -6.09
C VAL A 172 -7.52 14.63 -6.46
N PHE A 173 -7.55 13.65 -5.56
CA PHE A 173 -7.11 12.29 -5.86
C PHE A 173 -8.33 11.43 -6.16
N LEU A 174 -8.36 10.84 -7.36
CA LEU A 174 -9.28 9.78 -7.69
C LEU A 174 -8.73 8.48 -7.10
N LEU A 175 -9.52 7.82 -6.26
CA LEU A 175 -9.21 6.52 -5.69
C LEU A 175 -10.18 5.49 -6.26
N MET A 176 -9.64 4.51 -6.97
CA MET A 176 -10.39 3.35 -7.45
C MET A 176 -10.08 2.17 -6.54
N VAL A 177 -11.13 1.50 -6.07
CA VAL A 177 -11.01 0.39 -5.12
C VAL A 177 -11.75 -0.83 -5.68
N GLY A 178 -11.03 -1.94 -5.77
CA GLY A 178 -11.59 -3.24 -6.13
C GLY A 178 -12.29 -3.92 -4.97
N ALA A 179 -13.43 -4.54 -5.28
CA ALA A 179 -14.20 -5.41 -4.41
C ALA A 179 -14.60 -6.65 -5.23
N PRO A 180 -13.66 -7.59 -5.47
CA PRO A 180 -13.81 -8.64 -6.47
C PRO A 180 -14.90 -9.65 -6.15
N ASP A 181 -15.24 -9.81 -4.87
CA ASP A 181 -16.27 -10.74 -4.41
C ASP A 181 -17.65 -10.05 -4.36
N PHE A 182 -17.80 -8.92 -5.06
CA PHE A 182 -19.07 -8.23 -5.22
C PHE A 182 -20.04 -9.12 -5.99
N ASP A 183 -20.91 -9.81 -5.26
CA ASP A 183 -22.07 -10.49 -5.83
C ASP A 183 -23.30 -9.60 -5.61
N ARG A 184 -23.82 -9.03 -6.71
CA ARG A 184 -25.11 -8.31 -6.66
C ARG A 184 -26.18 -9.30 -7.11
N PRO A 185 -26.98 -9.88 -6.21
CA PRO A 185 -28.12 -10.67 -6.64
C PRO A 185 -29.09 -9.77 -7.42
N GLY A 186 -29.21 -9.99 -8.74
CA GLY A 186 -30.20 -9.34 -9.61
C GLY A 186 -29.68 -8.32 -10.64
N LEU A 187 -28.38 -8.29 -10.94
CA LEU A 187 -27.87 -7.74 -12.22
C LEU A 187 -27.52 -8.86 -13.20
#